data_AF-A0A8J3KPB8-F1
#
_entry.id   AF-A0A8J3KPB8-F1
#
_cell.length_a   1.000
_cell.length_b   1.000
_cell.length_c   1.000
_cell.angle_alpha   90.00
_cell.angle_beta   90.00
_cell.angle_gamma   90.00
#
_symmetry.space_group_name_H-M   'P 1'
#
loop_
_entity.id
_entity.type
_entity.pdbx_description
1 polymer ?
#
loop_
_entity_poly.entity_id
_entity_poly.type
_entity_poly.pdbx_seq_one_letter_code
_entity_poly.pdbx_strand_id
1 'polypeptide(L)'
;MAIPESLLADMADPVWWAAYLPDCREFDAADDGADPPFWFEDRPPVDLPVAGGYGLRLGGRYGFWFHLLELTGPGSLLGPLGSDDGAHPVPHVFRWDEFDLLCRAMALNDPALRYPGPAAALLCRFAFLSEEEDLDAVTPVLDASLHATRPQSLGLYGAWPGAGHWLRMRDLRGTGVTWHRDTAGDLTADQDHRQRTDTLWPLHTLRRRSEPRAVAAPGDDHGPDAGRPDDGSGEFPWPGWRAMLAAAELTLANAADPAWRADPRISAHLGDLLAGELRSGPVLAALLARAGCRHPTVLRALREPVHPLEAVWVAELLTGVRRGTLLASHCGPSPFHPRPSRELTLQFDLDRESMARFGELVLELDVALRCRWQGDAMGFAYSHPAMASAAGAGLGQASITLVGDVESGRRTVGEVLARRGAGIRLTAGGGAFA
;
A
#
# COMPACT_ATOMS: atom_id res chain seq x y z
N MET A 1 -13.01 -15.46 -9.21
CA MET A 1 -11.98 -15.83 -10.20
C MET A 1 -10.69 -15.58 -9.48
N ALA A 2 -9.86 -16.60 -9.31
CA ALA A 2 -8.64 -16.45 -8.54
C ALA A 2 -7.64 -15.57 -9.28
N ILE A 3 -6.78 -14.86 -8.52
CA ILE A 3 -5.56 -14.26 -9.07
C ILE A 3 -4.79 -15.37 -9.81
N PRO A 4 -4.34 -15.14 -11.06
CA PRO A 4 -3.60 -16.15 -11.82
C PRO A 4 -2.42 -16.69 -11.03
N GLU A 5 -2.17 -18.01 -11.08
CA GLU A 5 -1.05 -18.63 -10.36
C GLU A 5 0.30 -18.01 -10.71
N SER A 6 0.47 -17.58 -11.97
CA SER A 6 1.67 -16.85 -12.41
C SER A 6 1.86 -15.55 -11.65
N LEU A 7 0.79 -14.77 -11.42
CA LEU A 7 0.88 -13.54 -10.66
C LEU A 7 1.10 -13.82 -9.17
N LEU A 8 0.52 -14.88 -8.62
CA LEU A 8 0.82 -15.29 -7.24
C LEU A 8 2.29 -15.69 -7.07
N ALA A 9 2.88 -16.36 -8.06
CA ALA A 9 4.30 -16.68 -8.08
C ALA A 9 5.17 -15.41 -8.20
N ASP A 10 4.76 -14.44 -9.01
CA ASP A 10 5.44 -13.15 -9.11
C ASP A 10 5.35 -12.37 -7.79
N MET A 11 4.17 -12.32 -7.16
CA MET A 11 3.95 -11.70 -5.85
C MET A 11 4.69 -12.40 -4.71
N ALA A 12 5.23 -13.59 -4.94
CA ALA A 12 6.12 -14.29 -4.03
C ALA A 12 7.60 -13.85 -4.18
N ASP A 13 7.95 -13.15 -5.26
CA ASP A 13 9.29 -12.66 -5.52
C ASP A 13 9.50 -11.25 -4.93
N PRO A 14 10.48 -11.04 -4.02
CA PRO A 14 10.79 -9.71 -3.50
C PRO A 14 11.24 -8.73 -4.61
N VAL A 15 11.89 -9.21 -5.67
CA VAL A 15 12.32 -8.37 -6.80
C VAL A 15 11.11 -7.82 -7.56
N TRP A 16 10.06 -8.63 -7.70
CA TRP A 16 8.82 -8.18 -8.31
C TRP A 16 8.17 -7.05 -7.51
N TRP A 17 8.14 -7.15 -6.18
CA TRP A 17 7.60 -6.09 -5.33
C TRP A 17 8.42 -4.80 -5.38
N ALA A 18 9.75 -4.91 -5.50
CA ALA A 18 10.60 -3.75 -5.71
C ALA A 18 10.27 -3.04 -7.03
N ALA A 19 9.99 -3.78 -8.11
CA ALA A 19 9.53 -3.19 -9.36
C ALA A 19 8.08 -2.66 -9.26
N TYR A 20 7.20 -3.36 -8.53
CA TYR A 20 5.78 -3.05 -8.43
C TYR A 20 5.46 -1.88 -7.50
N LEU A 21 6.31 -1.54 -6.52
CA LEU A 21 6.13 -0.37 -5.66
C LEU A 21 7.29 0.59 -5.92
N PRO A 22 7.06 1.68 -6.67
CA PRO A 22 8.09 2.41 -7.40
C PRO A 22 9.08 3.19 -6.53
N ASP A 23 8.94 3.15 -5.19
CA ASP A 23 9.90 3.77 -4.26
C ASP A 23 11.18 2.94 -4.07
N CYS A 24 11.28 1.75 -4.70
CA CYS A 24 12.56 1.07 -4.90
C CYS A 24 13.35 1.68 -6.08
N ARG A 25 13.29 3.01 -6.26
CA ARG A 25 14.11 3.81 -7.20
C ARG A 25 15.63 3.64 -7.01
N GLU A 26 16.05 2.87 -6.01
CA GLU A 26 17.42 2.39 -5.86
C GLU A 26 17.87 1.51 -7.04
N PHE A 27 16.94 1.04 -7.87
CA PHE A 27 17.23 0.54 -9.22
C PHE A 27 17.14 1.67 -10.26
N ASP A 28 17.83 2.79 -10.02
CA ASP A 28 18.47 3.48 -11.14
C ASP A 28 19.41 2.45 -11.73
N ALA A 29 18.91 1.73 -12.74
CA ALA A 29 19.69 0.80 -13.52
C ALA A 29 20.99 1.52 -13.80
N ALA A 30 22.09 0.93 -13.35
CA ALA A 30 23.39 1.40 -13.72
C ALA A 30 23.33 1.64 -15.24
N ASP A 31 23.85 2.78 -15.67
CA ASP A 31 23.94 3.15 -17.10
C ASP A 31 25.01 2.27 -17.80
N ASP A 32 25.17 1.01 -17.36
CA ASP A 32 26.03 0.00 -17.97
C ASP A 32 25.37 -0.63 -19.20
N GLY A 33 24.21 -0.12 -19.64
CA GLY A 33 23.55 -0.50 -20.89
C GLY A 33 23.05 -1.94 -20.92
N ALA A 34 23.16 -2.64 -19.78
CA ALA A 34 22.60 -3.95 -19.59
C ALA A 34 21.17 -3.78 -19.09
N ASP A 35 20.24 -3.84 -20.04
CA ASP A 35 18.84 -4.11 -19.78
C ASP A 35 18.71 -5.21 -18.66
N PRO A 36 18.30 -4.89 -17.40
CA PRO A 36 17.95 -5.86 -16.35
C PRO A 36 17.05 -7.00 -16.83
N PRO A 37 17.40 -8.28 -16.70
CA PRO A 37 16.84 -9.43 -17.45
C PRO A 37 15.31 -9.70 -17.43
N PHE A 38 14.48 -8.85 -16.82
CA PHE A 38 13.04 -8.97 -16.63
C PHE A 38 12.17 -8.22 -17.65
N TRP A 39 12.69 -7.90 -18.85
CA TRP A 39 12.04 -6.95 -19.75
C TRP A 39 10.85 -7.49 -20.57
N PHE A 40 9.76 -6.72 -20.52
CA PHE A 40 8.68 -6.59 -21.51
C PHE A 40 7.76 -7.79 -21.78
N GLU A 41 7.50 -8.65 -20.80
CA GLU A 41 6.38 -9.57 -20.98
C GLU A 41 5.05 -8.82 -20.79
N ASP A 42 4.31 -8.67 -21.89
CA ASP A 42 2.90 -8.31 -21.83
C ASP A 42 2.18 -9.41 -21.06
N ARG A 43 1.65 -9.06 -19.89
CA ARG A 43 0.95 -10.00 -19.03
C ARG A 43 -0.55 -9.79 -19.17
N PRO A 44 -1.34 -10.87 -19.11
CA PRO A 44 -2.79 -10.74 -19.19
C PRO A 44 -3.29 -9.89 -18.02
N PRO A 45 -4.28 -9.02 -18.24
CA PRO A 45 -4.86 -8.22 -17.18
C PRO A 45 -5.50 -9.12 -16.13
N VAL A 46 -5.51 -8.65 -14.88
CA VAL A 46 -6.06 -9.38 -13.74
C VAL A 46 -7.41 -8.78 -13.39
N ASP A 47 -8.46 -9.57 -13.55
CA ASP A 47 -9.80 -9.21 -13.16
C ASP A 47 -10.01 -9.51 -11.67
N LEU A 48 -10.45 -8.50 -10.93
CA LEU A 48 -10.74 -8.52 -9.49
C LEU A 48 -12.23 -8.22 -9.30
N PRO A 49 -13.10 -9.25 -9.30
CA PRO A 49 -14.54 -9.07 -9.11
C PRO A 49 -14.83 -8.46 -7.74
N VAL A 50 -15.56 -7.34 -7.71
CA VAL A 50 -15.91 -6.65 -6.47
C VAL A 50 -17.27 -7.12 -5.97
N ALA A 51 -18.35 -6.83 -6.70
CA ALA A 51 -19.73 -7.13 -6.31
C ALA A 51 -20.71 -6.76 -7.44
N GLY A 52 -21.88 -7.42 -7.50
CA GLY A 52 -22.98 -7.00 -8.39
C GLY A 52 -22.67 -7.02 -9.89
N GLY A 53 -21.69 -7.82 -10.32
CA GLY A 53 -21.19 -7.84 -11.70
C GLY A 53 -20.20 -6.71 -12.02
N TYR A 54 -19.85 -5.87 -11.05
CA TYR A 54 -18.79 -4.88 -11.14
C TYR A 54 -17.47 -5.43 -10.58
N GLY A 55 -16.37 -4.91 -11.08
CA GLY A 55 -15.03 -5.27 -10.63
C GLY A 55 -13.98 -4.29 -11.08
N LEU A 56 -12.75 -4.56 -10.68
CA LEU A 56 -11.57 -3.84 -11.12
C LEU A 56 -10.77 -4.71 -12.07
N ARG A 57 -10.16 -4.10 -13.08
CA ARG A 57 -9.18 -4.77 -13.94
C ARG A 57 -7.84 -4.09 -13.76
N LEU A 58 -6.85 -4.85 -13.34
CA LEU A 58 -5.46 -4.41 -13.24
C LEU A 58 -4.71 -4.88 -14.49
N GLY A 59 -4.55 -3.98 -15.44
CA GLY A 59 -3.71 -4.16 -16.61
C GLY A 59 -2.30 -3.62 -16.39
N GLY A 60 -1.36 -4.03 -17.23
CA GLY A 60 -0.01 -3.49 -17.22
C GLY A 60 1.03 -4.49 -17.71
N ARG A 61 2.24 -3.98 -17.89
CA ARG A 61 3.43 -4.82 -18.10
C ARG A 61 4.00 -5.09 -16.72
N TYR A 62 3.69 -6.25 -16.13
CA TYR A 62 4.23 -6.59 -14.80
C TYR A 62 5.76 -6.68 -14.91
N GLY A 63 6.46 -5.71 -14.31
CA GLY A 63 7.92 -5.53 -14.47
C GLY A 63 8.32 -4.15 -15.00
N PHE A 64 7.38 -3.30 -15.43
CA PHE A 64 7.66 -1.91 -15.79
C PHE A 64 6.76 -0.93 -15.05
N TRP A 65 7.14 0.35 -15.10
CA TRP A 65 6.47 1.49 -14.47
C TRP A 65 5.03 1.73 -14.92
N PHE A 66 4.46 0.93 -15.86
CA PHE A 66 3.10 1.10 -16.39
C PHE A 66 2.11 0.09 -15.82
N HIS A 67 1.22 0.59 -14.96
CA HIS A 67 0.04 -0.10 -14.46
C HIS A 67 -1.20 0.71 -14.80
N LEU A 68 -2.23 0.05 -15.29
CA LEU A 68 -3.52 0.64 -15.60
C LEU A 68 -4.59 -0.02 -14.73
N LEU A 69 -5.33 0.79 -14.00
CA LEU A 69 -6.49 0.36 -13.26
C LEU A 69 -7.75 0.80 -14.02
N GLU A 70 -8.60 -0.17 -14.33
CA GLU A 70 -9.85 0.06 -15.06
C GLU A 70 -11.04 -0.43 -14.27
N LEU A 71 -12.19 0.19 -14.51
CA LEU A 71 -13.48 -0.22 -13.99
C LEU A 71 -14.15 -1.18 -14.97
N THR A 72 -14.64 -2.30 -14.45
CA THR A 72 -15.48 -3.25 -15.19
C THR A 72 -16.89 -3.27 -14.62
N GLY A 73 -17.87 -3.43 -15.50
CA GLY A 73 -19.28 -3.59 -15.18
C GLY A 73 -19.84 -4.89 -15.75
N PRO A 74 -21.16 -5.12 -15.65
CA PRO A 74 -21.82 -6.34 -16.11
C PRO A 74 -21.59 -6.63 -17.61
N GLY A 75 -20.53 -7.38 -17.91
CA GLY A 75 -20.16 -7.81 -19.26
C GLY A 75 -19.37 -6.79 -20.10
N SER A 76 -18.94 -5.66 -19.53
CA SER A 76 -18.21 -4.63 -20.30
C SER A 76 -17.15 -3.91 -19.48
N LEU A 77 -16.15 -3.37 -20.17
CA LEU A 77 -15.24 -2.37 -19.63
C LEU A 77 -15.96 -1.02 -19.56
N LEU A 78 -15.86 -0.32 -18.43
CA LEU A 78 -16.49 0.99 -18.23
C LEU A 78 -15.52 2.17 -18.40
N GLY A 79 -14.22 1.93 -18.26
CA GLY A 79 -13.19 2.92 -18.53
C GLY A 79 -12.05 2.91 -17.51
N PRO A 80 -11.00 3.72 -17.74
CA PRO A 80 -9.88 3.86 -16.83
C PRO A 80 -10.30 4.56 -15.53
N LEU A 81 -9.68 4.16 -14.42
CA LEU A 81 -9.80 4.82 -13.11
C LEU A 81 -8.51 5.55 -12.74
N GLY A 82 -7.37 4.99 -13.12
CA GLY A 82 -6.06 5.56 -12.88
C GLY A 82 -4.99 4.76 -13.59
N SER A 83 -3.82 5.35 -13.72
CA SER A 83 -2.64 4.73 -14.28
C SER A 83 -1.44 5.19 -13.50
N ASP A 84 -0.37 4.45 -13.58
CA ASP A 84 0.92 4.83 -13.03
C ASP A 84 1.90 4.39 -14.11
N ASP A 85 2.55 5.33 -14.81
CA ASP A 85 3.44 5.09 -15.96
C ASP A 85 4.89 5.53 -15.67
N GLY A 86 5.17 5.98 -14.44
CA GLY A 86 6.45 6.54 -14.01
C GLY A 86 6.71 8.00 -14.43
N ALA A 87 6.03 8.53 -15.45
CA ALA A 87 6.28 9.86 -16.01
C ALA A 87 5.14 10.86 -15.76
N HIS A 88 3.90 10.38 -15.83
CA HIS A 88 2.65 11.09 -15.63
C HIS A 88 1.71 10.22 -14.78
N PRO A 89 2.14 9.76 -13.60
CA PRO A 89 1.35 8.82 -12.83
C PRO A 89 0.05 9.51 -12.42
N VAL A 90 -1.12 8.89 -12.61
CA VAL A 90 -2.41 9.26 -12.00
C VAL A 90 -2.91 8.14 -11.06
N PRO A 91 -2.14 7.82 -10.00
CA PRO A 91 -2.41 6.65 -9.18
C PRO A 91 -3.42 6.98 -8.07
N HIS A 92 -3.76 8.24 -7.82
CA HIS A 92 -4.57 8.64 -6.66
C HIS A 92 -6.06 8.43 -6.94
N VAL A 93 -6.50 7.17 -6.95
CA VAL A 93 -7.86 6.77 -7.27
C VAL A 93 -8.71 6.65 -6.01
N PHE A 94 -8.23 5.86 -5.04
CA PHE A 94 -9.03 5.47 -3.89
C PHE A 94 -8.77 6.36 -2.69
N ARG A 95 -9.87 6.82 -2.06
CA ARG A 95 -9.85 7.14 -0.64
C ARG A 95 -9.70 5.84 0.15
N TRP A 96 -9.11 5.90 1.33
CA TRP A 96 -8.85 4.68 2.12
C TRP A 96 -10.11 3.88 2.44
N ASP A 97 -11.22 4.54 2.77
CA ASP A 97 -12.46 3.84 3.14
C ASP A 97 -13.14 3.12 1.98
N GLU A 98 -13.04 3.67 0.76
CA GLU A 98 -13.46 3.03 -0.48
C GLU A 98 -12.55 1.84 -0.79
N PHE A 99 -11.23 2.01 -0.65
CA PHE A 99 -10.26 0.92 -0.83
C PHE A 99 -10.52 -0.26 0.13
N ASP A 100 -10.65 0.01 1.43
CA ASP A 100 -10.94 -1.00 2.46
C ASP A 100 -12.29 -1.69 2.19
N LEU A 101 -13.33 -0.94 1.82
CA LEU A 101 -14.63 -1.49 1.43
C LEU A 101 -14.52 -2.46 0.25
N LEU A 102 -13.87 -2.04 -0.84
CA LEU A 102 -13.75 -2.84 -2.06
C LEU A 102 -12.97 -4.13 -1.79
N CYS A 103 -11.85 -4.06 -1.06
CA CYS A 103 -11.05 -5.24 -0.73
C CYS A 103 -11.80 -6.24 0.16
N ARG A 104 -12.60 -5.76 1.14
CA ARG A 104 -13.48 -6.61 1.95
C ARG A 104 -14.54 -7.29 1.09
N ALA A 105 -15.18 -6.54 0.18
CA ALA A 105 -16.20 -7.09 -0.72
C ALA A 105 -15.61 -8.16 -1.65
N MET A 106 -14.42 -7.92 -2.20
CA MET A 106 -13.66 -8.90 -2.98
C MET A 106 -13.41 -10.19 -2.17
N ALA A 107 -12.96 -10.08 -0.92
CA ALA A 107 -12.70 -11.23 -0.06
C ALA A 107 -13.96 -12.02 0.33
N LEU A 108 -15.12 -11.35 0.42
CA LEU A 108 -16.40 -12.01 0.63
C LEU A 108 -16.83 -12.78 -0.63
N ASN A 109 -16.64 -12.21 -1.81
CA ASN A 109 -17.02 -12.85 -3.07
C ASN A 109 -16.04 -13.94 -3.54
N ASP A 110 -14.76 -13.80 -3.23
CA ASP A 110 -13.74 -14.80 -3.51
C ASP A 110 -12.89 -15.07 -2.23
N PRO A 111 -13.18 -16.17 -1.50
CA PRO A 111 -12.47 -16.50 -0.28
C PRO A 111 -10.96 -16.71 -0.43
N ALA A 112 -10.46 -16.92 -1.66
CA ALA A 112 -9.04 -17.06 -1.94
C ALA A 112 -8.29 -15.72 -1.87
N LEU A 113 -8.97 -14.59 -2.13
CA LEU A 113 -8.36 -13.26 -2.07
C LEU A 113 -8.02 -12.82 -0.66
N ARG A 114 -8.83 -13.24 0.33
CA ARG A 114 -8.70 -12.90 1.76
C ARG A 114 -8.66 -11.38 2.03
N TYR A 115 -8.78 -11.01 3.30
CA TYR A 115 -8.61 -9.63 3.72
C TYR A 115 -8.13 -9.58 5.18
N PRO A 116 -7.09 -8.80 5.52
CA PRO A 116 -6.07 -8.24 4.62
C PRO A 116 -5.41 -9.33 3.74
N GLY A 117 -4.93 -9.00 2.53
CA GLY A 117 -4.45 -10.04 1.60
C GLY A 117 -3.99 -9.55 0.22
N PRO A 118 -3.74 -10.48 -0.72
CA PRO A 118 -3.24 -10.22 -2.07
C PRO A 118 -3.94 -9.09 -2.84
N ALA A 119 -5.27 -9.02 -2.81
CA ALA A 119 -6.00 -7.97 -3.53
C ALA A 119 -5.67 -6.56 -3.01
N ALA A 120 -5.62 -6.41 -1.68
CA ALA A 120 -5.23 -5.16 -1.04
C ALA A 120 -3.75 -4.82 -1.31
N ALA A 121 -2.86 -5.82 -1.30
CA ALA A 121 -1.44 -5.63 -1.61
C ALA A 121 -1.21 -5.13 -3.05
N LEU A 122 -1.98 -5.62 -4.02
CA LEU A 122 -1.92 -5.15 -5.40
C LEU A 122 -2.51 -3.75 -5.54
N LEU A 123 -3.72 -3.55 -5.02
CA LEU A 123 -4.49 -2.34 -5.26
C LEU A 123 -4.01 -1.15 -4.43
N CYS A 124 -3.21 -1.35 -3.37
CA CYS A 124 -2.72 -0.25 -2.55
C CYS A 124 -1.93 0.77 -3.38
N ARG A 125 -1.32 0.36 -4.50
CA ARG A 125 -0.69 1.28 -5.46
C ARG A 125 -1.60 2.43 -5.87
N PHE A 126 -2.91 2.22 -5.94
CA PHE A 126 -3.90 3.20 -6.38
C PHE A 126 -4.65 3.91 -5.24
N ALA A 127 -4.28 3.62 -3.99
CA ALA A 127 -4.81 4.30 -2.81
C ALA A 127 -3.83 5.39 -2.34
N PHE A 128 -4.37 6.40 -1.65
CA PHE A 128 -3.58 7.43 -1.00
C PHE A 128 -4.27 7.90 0.29
N LEU A 129 -3.53 8.61 1.13
CA LEU A 129 -4.03 9.21 2.37
C LEU A 129 -4.15 10.72 2.23
N SER A 130 -5.27 11.25 2.70
CA SER A 130 -5.47 12.67 2.94
C SER A 130 -5.56 12.93 4.45
N GLU A 131 -5.85 14.17 4.84
CA GLU A 131 -5.90 14.58 6.25
C GLU A 131 -6.96 13.85 7.08
N GLU A 132 -7.96 13.25 6.43
CA GLU A 132 -9.09 12.61 7.07
C GLU A 132 -8.80 11.15 7.48
N GLU A 133 -7.67 10.59 7.03
CA GLU A 133 -7.37 9.18 7.12
C GLU A 133 -6.70 8.78 8.44
N ASP A 134 -7.21 7.71 9.03
CA ASP A 134 -6.74 7.15 10.29
C ASP A 134 -5.60 6.15 10.05
N LEU A 135 -4.37 6.57 10.36
CA LEU A 135 -3.19 5.71 10.24
C LEU A 135 -3.27 4.44 11.06
N ASP A 136 -3.96 4.45 12.19
CA ASP A 136 -4.07 3.30 13.09
C ASP A 136 -4.89 2.19 12.43
N ALA A 137 -5.83 2.57 11.57
CA ALA A 137 -6.59 1.63 10.75
C ALA A 137 -5.84 1.23 9.46
N VAL A 138 -5.10 2.17 8.86
CA VAL A 138 -4.44 1.98 7.56
C VAL A 138 -3.22 1.05 7.66
N THR A 139 -2.30 1.40 8.55
CA THR A 139 -0.96 0.81 8.60
C THR A 139 -1.00 -0.71 8.78
N PRO A 140 -1.75 -1.24 9.77
CA PRO A 140 -1.75 -2.67 10.03
C PRO A 140 -2.37 -3.49 8.89
N VAL A 141 -3.34 -2.92 8.18
CA VAL A 141 -3.97 -3.57 7.01
C VAL A 141 -2.98 -3.68 5.87
N LEU A 142 -2.24 -2.61 5.58
CA LEU A 142 -1.23 -2.63 4.52
C LEU A 142 -0.08 -3.58 4.85
N ASP A 143 0.43 -3.53 6.08
CA ASP A 143 1.48 -4.46 6.51
C ASP A 143 1.00 -5.91 6.43
N ALA A 144 -0.19 -6.22 6.93
CA ALA A 144 -0.74 -7.56 6.85
C ALA A 144 -0.98 -8.01 5.40
N SER A 145 -1.42 -7.11 4.52
CA SER A 145 -1.67 -7.41 3.11
C SER A 145 -0.36 -7.72 2.37
N LEU A 146 0.65 -6.87 2.52
CA LEU A 146 1.98 -7.09 1.93
C LEU A 146 2.66 -8.31 2.55
N HIS A 147 2.52 -8.54 3.85
CA HIS A 147 3.07 -9.73 4.49
C HIS A 147 2.39 -11.02 4.00
N ALA A 148 1.09 -10.98 3.71
CA ALA A 148 0.34 -12.15 3.22
C ALA A 148 0.81 -12.65 1.84
N THR A 149 1.54 -11.84 1.08
CA THR A 149 2.10 -12.22 -0.23
C THR A 149 3.52 -12.77 -0.11
N ARG A 150 4.16 -12.64 1.06
CA ARG A 150 5.52 -13.13 1.33
C ARG A 150 5.55 -14.66 1.42
N PRO A 151 6.43 -15.35 0.67
CA PRO A 151 6.66 -16.77 0.86
C PRO A 151 7.22 -17.07 2.24
N GLN A 152 6.63 -18.05 2.92
CA GLN A 152 7.14 -18.53 4.21
C GLN A 152 8.55 -19.12 4.08
N SER A 153 8.90 -19.66 2.91
CA SER A 153 10.18 -20.30 2.63
C SER A 153 11.36 -19.32 2.54
N LEU A 154 11.11 -18.06 2.20
CA LEU A 154 12.18 -17.05 2.08
C LEU A 154 12.68 -16.56 3.45
N GLY A 155 12.06 -16.99 4.55
CA GLY A 155 12.45 -16.58 5.89
C GLY A 155 12.52 -15.06 5.98
N LEU A 156 13.58 -14.54 6.60
CA LEU A 156 13.88 -13.12 6.71
C LEU A 156 14.70 -12.54 5.54
N TYR A 157 15.02 -13.32 4.51
CA TYR A 157 15.87 -12.88 3.41
C TYR A 157 15.09 -12.03 2.39
N GLY A 158 15.64 -10.87 2.03
CA GLY A 158 15.08 -9.91 1.06
C GLY A 158 14.27 -8.78 1.70
N ALA A 159 14.50 -7.54 1.26
CA ALA A 159 13.69 -6.39 1.64
C ALA A 159 12.29 -6.56 1.05
N TRP A 160 11.32 -6.89 1.91
CA TRP A 160 9.91 -6.94 1.52
C TRP A 160 9.27 -5.58 1.81
N PRO A 161 8.42 -5.06 0.91
CA PRO A 161 7.72 -3.81 1.19
C PRO A 161 6.85 -3.96 2.44
N GLY A 162 6.76 -2.86 3.18
CA GLY A 162 5.82 -2.70 4.29
C GLY A 162 5.04 -1.40 4.12
N ALA A 163 4.11 -1.13 5.02
CA ALA A 163 3.29 0.07 5.02
C ALA A 163 4.15 1.35 4.98
N GLY A 164 5.30 1.39 5.66
CA GLY A 164 6.21 2.53 5.61
C GLY A 164 6.80 2.82 4.22
N HIS A 165 7.04 1.78 3.40
CA HIS A 165 7.49 1.98 2.01
C HIS A 165 6.36 2.58 1.16
N TRP A 166 5.13 2.09 1.36
CA TRP A 166 3.97 2.62 0.67
C TRP A 166 3.64 4.08 1.08
N LEU A 167 3.71 4.38 2.38
CA LEU A 167 3.35 5.69 2.94
C LEU A 167 4.19 6.83 2.34
N ARG A 168 5.48 6.64 2.09
CA ARG A 168 6.31 7.71 1.50
C ARG A 168 5.81 8.26 0.17
N MET A 169 5.13 7.43 -0.60
CA MET A 169 4.64 7.77 -1.92
C MET A 169 3.16 8.16 -1.92
N ARG A 170 2.42 7.73 -0.91
CA ARG A 170 0.96 7.74 -0.90
C ARG A 170 0.37 8.50 0.28
N ASP A 171 1.21 8.98 1.19
CA ASP A 171 0.79 9.90 2.23
C ASP A 171 0.80 11.34 1.70
N LEU A 172 -0.38 11.85 1.37
CA LEU A 172 -0.58 13.22 0.90
C LEU A 172 -1.10 14.14 2.02
N ARG A 173 -1.02 13.69 3.28
CA ARG A 173 -1.28 14.57 4.44
C ARG A 173 -0.24 15.69 4.48
N GLY A 174 -0.65 16.85 4.95
CA GLY A 174 0.12 18.09 4.92
C GLY A 174 0.26 18.73 3.54
N THR A 175 -0.25 18.12 2.46
CA THR A 175 -0.08 18.64 1.09
C THR A 175 -1.24 19.49 0.60
N GLY A 176 -2.21 19.79 1.46
CA GLY A 176 -3.39 20.60 1.11
C GLY A 176 -4.40 19.85 0.22
N VAL A 177 -4.40 18.52 0.22
CA VAL A 177 -5.41 17.72 -0.48
C VAL A 177 -6.73 17.75 0.28
N THR A 178 -7.81 18.10 -0.42
CA THR A 178 -9.17 18.14 0.13
C THR A 178 -10.15 17.36 -0.73
N TRP A 179 -11.06 16.64 -0.08
CA TRP A 179 -12.17 15.96 -0.74
C TRP A 179 -13.40 16.84 -0.79
N HIS A 180 -14.07 16.86 -1.95
CA HIS A 180 -15.31 17.57 -2.18
C HIS A 180 -16.39 16.61 -2.64
N ARG A 181 -17.51 16.62 -1.93
CA ARG A 181 -18.71 15.89 -2.34
C ARG A 181 -19.64 16.81 -3.12
N ASP A 182 -20.01 16.40 -4.33
CA ASP A 182 -20.98 17.13 -5.14
C ASP A 182 -22.44 16.75 -4.79
N THR A 183 -23.40 17.27 -5.55
CA THR A 183 -24.83 16.99 -5.35
C THR A 183 -25.26 15.58 -5.76
N ALA A 184 -24.50 14.91 -6.63
CA ALA A 184 -24.70 13.51 -6.98
C ALA A 184 -24.09 12.56 -5.93
N GLY A 185 -23.34 13.11 -4.97
CA GLY A 185 -22.62 12.37 -3.95
C GLY A 185 -21.24 11.91 -4.40
N ASP A 186 -20.76 12.33 -5.58
CA ASP A 186 -19.44 11.99 -6.08
C ASP A 186 -18.37 12.74 -5.31
N LEU A 187 -17.31 12.02 -4.96
CA LEU A 187 -16.17 12.57 -4.24
C LEU A 187 -15.05 12.88 -5.22
N THR A 188 -14.76 14.16 -5.38
CA THR A 188 -13.61 14.67 -6.14
C THR A 188 -12.52 15.12 -5.19
N ALA A 189 -11.26 15.02 -5.60
CA ALA A 189 -10.12 15.50 -4.83
C ALA A 189 -9.48 16.70 -5.54
N ASP A 190 -9.11 17.70 -4.76
CA ASP A 190 -8.34 18.86 -5.19
C ASP A 190 -7.11 19.04 -4.31
N GLN A 191 -6.08 19.71 -4.80
CA GLN A 191 -4.87 20.03 -4.05
C GLN A 191 -4.51 21.50 -4.23
N ASP A 192 -4.46 22.25 -3.13
CA ASP A 192 -4.09 23.67 -3.17
C ASP A 192 -2.64 23.83 -3.66
N HIS A 193 -2.50 24.28 -4.92
CA HIS A 193 -1.19 24.50 -5.54
C HIS A 193 -0.32 25.53 -4.81
N ARG A 194 -0.89 26.40 -3.97
CA ARG A 194 -0.12 27.37 -3.17
C ARG A 194 0.60 26.73 -2.00
N GLN A 195 0.16 25.56 -1.57
CA GLN A 195 0.78 24.79 -0.47
C GLN A 195 1.81 23.79 -1.00
N ARG A 196 2.04 23.77 -2.31
CA ARG A 196 3.03 22.89 -2.93
C ARG A 196 4.43 23.42 -2.65
N THR A 197 5.16 22.72 -1.79
CA THR A 197 6.62 22.85 -1.74
C THR A 197 7.24 21.91 -2.78
N ASP A 198 8.46 22.20 -3.23
CA ASP A 198 9.18 21.38 -4.21
C ASP A 198 9.42 19.93 -3.74
N THR A 199 9.20 19.64 -2.45
CA THR A 199 9.40 18.34 -1.82
C THR A 199 8.14 17.49 -1.72
N LEU A 200 6.95 18.03 -2.02
CA LEU A 200 5.69 17.32 -1.84
C LEU A 200 5.17 16.70 -3.13
N TRP A 201 4.67 15.47 -3.02
CA TRP A 201 4.09 14.75 -4.15
C TRP A 201 2.80 15.45 -4.64
N PRO A 202 2.72 15.82 -5.93
CA PRO A 202 1.49 16.35 -6.50
C PRO A 202 0.36 15.31 -6.53
N LEU A 203 -0.87 15.76 -6.29
CA LEU A 203 -2.09 14.98 -6.46
C LEU A 203 -2.33 14.74 -7.96
N HIS A 204 -2.11 13.51 -8.40
CA HIS A 204 -2.49 13.05 -9.72
C HIS A 204 -3.69 12.09 -9.67
N THR A 205 -4.87 12.59 -10.03
CA THR A 205 -6.13 11.84 -9.99
C THR A 205 -6.99 12.19 -11.21
N LEU A 206 -7.77 11.22 -11.69
CA LEU A 206 -8.85 11.45 -12.64
C LEU A 206 -10.13 11.99 -11.95
N ARG A 207 -10.20 11.95 -10.61
CA ARG A 207 -11.32 12.43 -9.81
C ARG A 207 -11.25 13.92 -9.53
N ARG A 208 -10.83 14.71 -10.52
CA ARG A 208 -10.76 16.17 -10.36
C ARG A 208 -12.14 16.76 -10.57
N ARG A 209 -12.41 17.84 -9.84
CA ARG A 209 -13.58 18.67 -10.14
C ARG A 209 -13.39 19.22 -11.55
N SER A 210 -14.38 19.04 -12.41
CA SER A 210 -14.45 19.76 -13.67
C SER A 210 -14.61 21.23 -13.34
N GLU A 211 -13.50 21.95 -13.17
CA GLU A 211 -13.58 23.40 -13.13
C GLU A 211 -14.19 23.85 -14.46
N PRO A 212 -15.17 24.77 -14.45
CA PRO A 212 -15.58 25.42 -15.68
C PRO A 212 -14.31 26.03 -16.25
N ARG A 213 -13.78 25.43 -17.32
CA ARG A 213 -12.54 25.86 -17.98
C ARG A 213 -12.69 27.36 -18.16
N ALA A 214 -11.96 28.14 -17.35
CA ALA A 214 -12.09 29.58 -17.38
C ALA A 214 -11.86 29.96 -18.83
N VAL A 215 -12.87 30.54 -19.48
CA VAL A 215 -12.77 30.96 -20.88
C VAL A 215 -11.54 31.83 -20.92
N ALA A 216 -10.46 31.32 -21.51
CA ALA A 216 -9.16 31.95 -21.45
C ALA A 216 -9.37 33.42 -21.85
N ALA A 217 -8.93 34.33 -20.99
CA ALA A 217 -9.07 35.75 -21.28
C ALA A 217 -8.42 36.00 -22.64
N PRO A 218 -9.10 36.65 -23.59
CA PRO A 218 -8.56 36.85 -24.92
C PRO A 218 -7.30 37.72 -24.81
N GLY A 219 -6.12 37.11 -24.94
CA GLY A 219 -4.82 37.80 -24.91
C GLY A 219 -3.69 37.11 -24.15
N ASP A 220 -3.95 36.03 -23.39
CA ASP A 220 -2.87 35.28 -22.73
C ASP A 220 -2.17 34.34 -23.73
N ASP A 221 -1.19 34.89 -24.46
CA ASP A 221 -0.21 34.18 -25.30
C ASP A 221 0.78 33.35 -24.43
N HIS A 222 0.24 32.47 -23.58
CA HIS A 222 1.05 31.39 -23.02
C HIS A 222 1.47 30.49 -24.19
N GLY A 223 2.79 30.35 -24.36
CA GLY A 223 3.44 29.75 -25.51
C GLY A 223 3.03 28.31 -25.86
N PRO A 224 3.63 27.74 -26.90
CA PRO A 224 3.14 26.59 -27.68
C PRO A 224 3.03 25.23 -26.97
N ASP A 225 3.02 25.18 -25.63
CA ASP A 225 2.62 23.97 -24.89
C ASP A 225 1.08 23.78 -24.83
N ALA A 226 0.32 24.68 -25.45
CA ALA A 226 -1.14 24.58 -25.69
C ALA A 226 -1.56 23.42 -26.62
N GLY A 227 -0.65 22.50 -26.93
CA GLY A 227 -0.82 21.42 -27.89
C GLY A 227 -0.66 20.03 -27.30
N ARG A 228 -0.67 19.83 -25.97
CA ARG A 228 -0.87 18.47 -25.45
C ARG A 228 -2.33 18.11 -25.71
N PRO A 229 -2.63 17.26 -26.72
CA PRO A 229 -4.00 16.87 -26.96
C PRO A 229 -4.53 16.24 -25.69
N ASP A 230 -5.78 16.57 -25.37
CA ASP A 230 -6.66 15.79 -24.50
C ASP A 230 -6.39 14.31 -24.80
N ASP A 231 -5.56 13.65 -23.98
CA ASP A 231 -4.82 12.42 -24.30
C ASP A 231 -5.71 11.18 -24.19
N GLY A 232 -7.01 11.36 -24.38
CA GLY A 232 -8.01 10.35 -24.09
C GLY A 232 -8.24 10.20 -22.59
N SER A 233 -8.01 11.24 -21.76
CA SER A 233 -8.48 11.27 -20.38
C SER A 233 -10.01 11.29 -20.36
N GLY A 234 -10.61 10.11 -20.56
CA GLY A 234 -12.03 9.91 -20.43
C GLY A 234 -12.48 10.42 -19.06
N GLU A 235 -13.65 11.03 -19.04
CA GLU A 235 -14.32 11.41 -17.80
C GLU A 235 -14.34 10.22 -16.84
N PHE A 236 -14.08 10.47 -15.56
CA PHE A 236 -14.10 9.42 -14.55
C PHE A 236 -15.47 8.71 -14.58
N PRO A 237 -15.54 7.36 -14.59
CA PRO A 237 -16.78 6.63 -14.84
C PRO A 237 -17.71 6.59 -13.60
N TRP A 238 -18.16 7.78 -13.16
CA TRP A 238 -18.94 7.97 -11.92
C TRP A 238 -20.16 7.06 -11.77
N PRO A 239 -21.02 6.85 -12.80
CA PRO A 239 -22.18 5.98 -12.66
C PRO A 239 -21.78 4.54 -12.31
N GLY A 240 -20.75 4.01 -12.97
CA GLY A 240 -20.23 2.67 -12.70
C GLY A 240 -19.54 2.59 -11.34
N TRP A 241 -18.75 3.61 -10.99
CA TRP A 241 -18.06 3.71 -9.70
C TRP A 241 -19.05 3.68 -8.52
N ARG A 242 -20.10 4.51 -8.56
CA ARG A 242 -21.16 4.52 -7.54
C ARG A 242 -21.88 3.18 -7.45
N ALA A 243 -22.22 2.58 -8.58
CA ALA A 243 -22.91 1.30 -8.61
C ALA A 243 -22.06 0.18 -7.99
N MET A 244 -20.74 0.17 -8.26
CA MET A 244 -19.80 -0.76 -7.65
C MET A 244 -19.69 -0.55 -6.13
N LEU A 245 -19.55 0.68 -5.65
CA LEU A 245 -19.49 0.97 -4.21
C LEU A 245 -20.78 0.56 -3.49
N ALA A 246 -21.95 0.85 -4.07
CA ALA A 246 -23.24 0.43 -3.52
C ALA A 246 -23.37 -1.10 -3.47
N ALA A 247 -22.92 -1.79 -4.53
CA ALA A 247 -22.90 -3.25 -4.56
C ALA A 247 -21.94 -3.86 -3.52
N ALA A 248 -20.79 -3.22 -3.28
CA ALA A 248 -19.84 -3.61 -2.25
C ALA A 248 -20.45 -3.47 -0.85
N GLU A 249 -21.08 -2.33 -0.53
CA GLU A 249 -21.77 -2.14 0.75
C GLU A 249 -22.89 -3.18 0.96
N LEU A 250 -23.67 -3.45 -0.08
CA LEU A 250 -24.72 -4.49 -0.03
C LEU A 250 -24.12 -5.89 0.21
N THR A 251 -22.96 -6.19 -0.38
CA THR A 251 -22.25 -7.46 -0.16
C THR A 251 -21.84 -7.62 1.31
N LEU A 252 -21.28 -6.57 1.91
CA LEU A 252 -20.94 -6.59 3.34
C LEU A 252 -22.21 -6.71 4.20
N ALA A 253 -23.25 -5.92 3.94
CA ALA A 253 -24.49 -5.97 4.70
C ALA A 253 -25.14 -7.37 4.66
N ASN A 254 -25.13 -8.04 3.51
CA ASN A 254 -25.69 -9.39 3.37
C ASN A 254 -24.83 -10.50 4.01
N ALA A 255 -23.55 -10.24 4.30
CA ALA A 255 -22.67 -11.21 4.94
C ALA A 255 -22.87 -11.29 6.47
N ALA A 256 -23.62 -10.35 7.07
CA ALA A 256 -23.94 -10.33 8.49
C ALA A 256 -25.45 -10.28 8.73
N ASP A 257 -25.98 -11.22 9.51
CA ASP A 257 -27.38 -11.17 9.96
C ASP A 257 -27.46 -10.36 11.27
N PRO A 258 -28.28 -9.28 11.32
CA PRO A 258 -28.51 -8.53 12.56
C PRO A 258 -29.01 -9.41 13.72
N ALA A 259 -29.72 -10.52 13.45
CA ALA A 259 -30.20 -11.44 14.46
C ALA A 259 -29.06 -12.14 15.22
N TRP A 260 -27.89 -12.32 14.60
CA TRP A 260 -26.74 -12.90 15.29
C TRP A 260 -26.26 -12.04 16.46
N ARG A 261 -26.34 -10.71 16.35
CA ARG A 261 -25.99 -9.78 17.44
C ARG A 261 -26.94 -9.89 18.63
N ALA A 262 -28.17 -10.33 18.39
CA ALA A 262 -29.17 -10.51 19.43
C ALA A 262 -29.01 -11.83 20.21
N ASP A 263 -28.25 -12.82 19.71
CA ASP A 263 -27.91 -14.02 20.50
C ASP A 263 -26.85 -13.66 21.55
N PRO A 264 -27.14 -13.78 22.86
CA PRO A 264 -26.22 -13.39 23.91
C PRO A 264 -24.88 -14.14 23.87
N ARG A 265 -24.85 -15.38 23.37
CA ARG A 265 -23.63 -16.19 23.29
C ARG A 265 -22.72 -15.70 22.17
N ILE A 266 -23.31 -15.34 21.02
CA ILE A 266 -22.59 -14.72 19.91
C ILE A 266 -22.07 -13.36 20.35
N SER A 267 -22.92 -12.55 20.98
CA SER A 267 -22.55 -11.21 21.49
C SER A 267 -21.40 -11.26 22.51
N ALA A 268 -21.43 -12.22 23.45
CA ALA A 268 -20.35 -12.41 24.42
C ALA A 268 -19.00 -12.71 23.73
N HIS A 269 -18.96 -13.66 22.79
CA HIS A 269 -17.72 -14.00 22.09
C HIS A 269 -17.28 -12.96 21.06
N LEU A 270 -18.21 -12.17 20.52
CA LEU A 270 -17.85 -10.95 19.79
C LEU A 270 -17.12 -10.01 20.75
N GLY A 271 -17.67 -9.75 21.94
CA GLY A 271 -17.03 -8.95 23.00
C GLY A 271 -15.61 -9.41 23.35
N ASP A 272 -15.39 -10.72 23.48
CA ASP A 272 -14.04 -11.29 23.68
C ASP A 272 -13.10 -10.92 22.54
N LEU A 273 -13.52 -11.09 21.28
CA LEU A 273 -12.71 -10.70 20.12
C LEU A 273 -12.43 -9.19 20.09
N LEU A 274 -13.41 -8.37 20.49
CA LEU A 274 -13.21 -6.91 20.62
C LEU A 274 -12.15 -6.56 21.66
N ALA A 275 -12.05 -7.36 22.73
CA ALA A 275 -11.02 -7.23 23.74
C ALA A 275 -9.66 -7.82 23.33
N GLY A 276 -9.54 -8.36 22.11
CA GLY A 276 -8.31 -8.97 21.59
C GLY A 276 -8.15 -10.47 21.89
N GLU A 277 -9.16 -11.12 22.46
CA GLU A 277 -9.12 -12.55 22.78
C GLU A 277 -9.42 -13.42 21.54
N LEU A 278 -8.46 -13.48 20.62
CA LEU A 278 -8.57 -14.20 19.34
C LEU A 278 -8.90 -15.69 19.48
N ARG A 279 -8.63 -16.29 20.65
CA ARG A 279 -8.96 -17.69 20.95
C ARG A 279 -10.47 -17.96 20.96
N SER A 280 -11.30 -16.93 21.10
CA SER A 280 -12.76 -17.05 21.00
C SER A 280 -13.26 -17.22 19.56
N GLY A 281 -12.41 -16.98 18.54
CA GLY A 281 -12.76 -17.06 17.12
C GLY A 281 -13.39 -18.40 16.68
N PRO A 282 -12.75 -19.56 16.94
CA PRO A 282 -13.31 -20.87 16.54
C PRO A 282 -14.65 -21.18 17.21
N VAL A 283 -14.85 -20.75 18.46
CA VAL A 283 -16.11 -20.92 19.18
C VAL A 283 -17.20 -20.05 18.56
N LEU A 284 -16.90 -18.79 18.27
CA LEU A 284 -17.80 -17.87 17.57
C LEU A 284 -18.17 -18.41 16.18
N ALA A 285 -17.22 -18.94 15.41
CA ALA A 285 -17.47 -19.55 14.11
C ALA A 285 -18.47 -20.71 14.21
N ALA A 286 -18.31 -21.60 15.21
CA ALA A 286 -19.22 -22.71 15.45
C ALA A 286 -20.64 -22.23 15.85
N LEU A 287 -20.73 -21.16 16.64
CA LEU A 287 -22.01 -20.55 17.01
C LEU A 287 -22.71 -19.93 15.80
N LEU A 288 -22.00 -19.16 15.00
CA LEU A 288 -22.52 -18.56 13.76
C LEU A 288 -23.01 -19.63 12.78
N ALA A 289 -22.24 -20.70 12.58
CA ALA A 289 -22.65 -21.81 11.73
C ALA A 289 -23.96 -22.47 12.19
N ARG A 290 -24.13 -22.67 13.51
CA ARG A 290 -25.39 -23.16 14.10
C ARG A 290 -26.54 -22.17 13.96
N ALA A 291 -26.24 -20.87 13.98
CA ALA A 291 -27.19 -19.79 13.74
C ALA A 291 -27.48 -19.55 12.24
N GLY A 292 -26.99 -20.42 11.35
CA GLY A 292 -27.31 -20.38 9.92
C GLY A 292 -26.32 -19.60 9.06
N CYS A 293 -25.24 -19.06 9.62
CA CYS A 293 -24.16 -18.47 8.82
C CYS A 293 -23.53 -19.54 7.93
N ARG A 294 -23.54 -19.30 6.61
CA ARG A 294 -22.92 -20.19 5.61
C ARG A 294 -21.80 -19.50 4.84
N HIS A 295 -21.45 -18.26 5.18
CA HIS A 295 -20.49 -17.50 4.42
C HIS A 295 -19.07 -18.05 4.64
N PRO A 296 -18.40 -18.63 3.63
CA PRO A 296 -17.12 -19.34 3.81
C PRO A 296 -16.02 -18.41 4.33
N THR A 297 -15.92 -17.19 3.81
CA THR A 297 -14.93 -16.19 4.28
C THR A 297 -15.09 -15.86 5.76
N VAL A 298 -16.32 -15.56 6.23
CA VAL A 298 -16.62 -15.26 7.64
C VAL A 298 -16.22 -16.43 8.54
N LEU A 299 -16.67 -17.65 8.22
CA LEU A 299 -16.39 -18.83 9.04
C LEU A 299 -14.91 -19.23 9.04
N ARG A 300 -14.21 -19.04 7.92
CA ARG A 300 -12.77 -19.32 7.80
C ARG A 300 -11.95 -18.33 8.61
N ALA A 301 -12.18 -17.03 8.42
CA ALA A 301 -11.44 -15.96 9.08
C ALA A 301 -11.53 -16.05 10.62
N LEU A 302 -12.64 -16.54 11.16
CA LEU A 302 -12.78 -16.75 12.61
C LEU A 302 -12.16 -18.06 13.11
N ARG A 303 -12.21 -19.13 12.32
CA ARG A 303 -11.79 -20.47 12.75
C ARG A 303 -10.29 -20.68 12.58
N GLU A 304 -9.77 -20.29 11.42
CA GLU A 304 -8.39 -20.53 10.98
C GLU A 304 -7.89 -19.26 10.26
N PRO A 305 -7.81 -18.11 10.96
CA PRO A 305 -7.20 -16.91 10.38
C PRO A 305 -5.74 -17.18 10.03
N VAL A 306 -5.31 -16.76 8.84
CA VAL A 306 -3.86 -16.76 8.51
C VAL A 306 -3.17 -15.54 9.09
N HIS A 307 -3.90 -14.43 9.25
CA HIS A 307 -3.47 -13.27 10.00
C HIS A 307 -4.54 -12.90 11.05
N PRO A 308 -4.17 -12.50 12.29
CA PRO A 308 -5.11 -12.05 13.32
C PRO A 308 -6.18 -11.06 12.84
N LEU A 309 -5.78 -10.13 11.98
CA LEU A 309 -6.68 -9.09 11.45
C LEU A 309 -7.82 -9.65 10.60
N GLU A 310 -7.69 -10.87 10.07
CA GLU A 310 -8.81 -11.53 9.40
C GLU A 310 -10.01 -11.73 10.35
N ALA A 311 -9.75 -12.15 11.59
CA ALA A 311 -10.80 -12.30 12.60
C ALA A 311 -11.34 -10.94 13.05
N VAL A 312 -10.46 -9.93 13.17
CA VAL A 312 -10.82 -8.59 13.64
C VAL A 312 -11.75 -7.86 12.67
N TRP A 313 -11.46 -7.86 11.36
CA TRP A 313 -12.36 -7.18 10.41
C TRP A 313 -13.70 -7.92 10.29
N VAL A 314 -13.72 -9.25 10.45
CA VAL A 314 -14.98 -10.01 10.52
C VAL A 314 -15.76 -9.64 11.79
N ALA A 315 -15.09 -9.42 12.92
CA ALA A 315 -15.75 -8.87 14.10
C ALA A 315 -16.33 -7.46 13.83
N GLU A 316 -15.65 -6.59 13.06
CA GLU A 316 -16.22 -5.30 12.65
C GLU A 316 -17.50 -5.47 11.83
N LEU A 317 -17.46 -6.36 10.84
CA LEU A 317 -18.60 -6.71 9.99
C LEU A 317 -19.79 -7.21 10.83
N LEU A 318 -19.52 -8.17 11.73
CA LEU A 318 -20.52 -8.80 12.56
C LEU A 318 -21.10 -7.87 13.63
N THR A 319 -20.37 -6.86 14.08
CA THR A 319 -20.84 -5.87 15.06
C THR A 319 -21.46 -4.64 14.40
N GLY A 320 -21.12 -4.36 13.14
CA GLY A 320 -21.60 -3.20 12.40
C GLY A 320 -20.98 -1.89 12.86
N VAL A 321 -19.88 -1.95 13.61
CA VAL A 321 -19.06 -0.78 13.91
C VAL A 321 -18.42 -0.25 12.62
N ARG A 322 -18.04 1.03 12.61
CA ARG A 322 -17.37 1.65 11.47
C ARG A 322 -16.10 0.86 11.13
N ARG A 323 -15.91 0.53 9.85
CA ARG A 323 -14.73 -0.15 9.33
C ARG A 323 -13.44 0.56 9.78
N GLY A 324 -12.44 -0.22 10.18
CA GLY A 324 -11.15 0.29 10.67
C GLY A 324 -11.12 0.58 12.17
N THR A 325 -12.26 0.72 12.85
CA THR A 325 -12.31 1.09 14.28
C THR A 325 -11.70 0.01 15.18
N LEU A 326 -12.02 -1.26 14.96
CA LEU A 326 -11.48 -2.36 15.76
C LEU A 326 -10.07 -2.71 15.32
N LEU A 327 -9.75 -2.54 14.02
CA LEU A 327 -8.39 -2.72 13.53
C LEU A 327 -7.43 -1.74 14.22
N ALA A 328 -7.79 -0.45 14.26
CA ALA A 328 -7.05 0.58 14.98
C ALA A 328 -6.93 0.27 16.48
N SER A 329 -8.04 -0.09 17.14
CA SER A 329 -8.02 -0.43 18.57
C SER A 329 -7.19 -1.67 18.88
N HIS A 330 -7.18 -2.68 18.00
CA HIS A 330 -6.47 -3.94 18.21
C HIS A 330 -4.95 -3.79 18.01
N CYS A 331 -4.54 -3.03 17.00
CA CYS A 331 -3.12 -2.85 16.67
C CYS A 331 -2.46 -1.73 17.48
N GLY A 332 -3.27 -0.82 18.02
CA GLY A 332 -2.80 0.37 18.70
C GLY A 332 -2.29 1.44 17.72
N PRO A 333 -1.64 2.49 18.25
CA PRO A 333 -1.19 3.62 17.44
C PRO A 333 -0.16 3.20 16.39
N SER A 334 -0.37 3.67 15.16
CA SER A 334 0.57 3.51 14.06
C SER A 334 1.94 4.08 14.43
N PRO A 335 3.03 3.37 14.08
CA PRO A 335 4.39 3.90 14.22
C PRO A 335 4.65 5.13 13.34
N PHE A 336 3.82 5.35 12.31
CA PHE A 336 3.93 6.45 11.34
C PHE A 336 3.09 7.69 11.68
N HIS A 337 2.47 7.73 12.87
CA HIS A 337 2.00 9.02 13.39
C HIS A 337 3.14 10.04 13.37
N PRO A 338 2.85 11.34 13.18
CA PRO A 338 3.86 12.38 13.22
C PRO A 338 4.73 12.24 14.47
N ARG A 339 5.92 11.68 14.28
CA ARG A 339 6.94 11.45 15.30
C ARG A 339 8.22 12.04 14.76
N PRO A 340 9.13 12.51 15.63
CA PRO A 340 10.45 12.92 15.19
C PRO A 340 11.08 11.78 14.37
N SER A 341 11.40 12.06 13.12
CA SER A 341 12.18 11.17 12.26
C SER A 341 13.62 11.69 12.19
N ARG A 342 14.56 10.76 12.01
CA ARG A 342 15.95 11.10 11.74
C ARG A 342 16.47 10.20 10.63
N GLU A 343 16.98 10.83 9.58
CA GLU A 343 17.76 10.13 8.58
C GLU A 343 19.17 9.87 9.12
N LEU A 344 19.60 8.62 9.09
CA LEU A 344 20.97 8.22 9.34
C LEU A 344 21.62 7.88 8.00
N THR A 345 22.73 8.54 7.69
CA THR A 345 23.50 8.23 6.50
C THR A 345 24.69 7.39 6.87
N LEU A 346 24.68 6.12 6.46
CA LEU A 346 25.82 5.22 6.59
C LEU A 346 26.74 5.38 5.38
N GLN A 347 28.02 5.63 5.62
CA GLN A 347 29.03 5.70 4.57
C GLN A 347 29.98 4.51 4.68
N PHE A 348 30.23 3.88 3.54
CA PHE A 348 31.01 2.66 3.38
C PHE A 348 32.12 2.88 2.37
N ASP A 349 33.33 2.44 2.71
CA ASP A 349 34.38 2.25 1.70
C ASP A 349 34.09 0.93 0.97
N LEU A 350 33.55 1.00 -0.25
CA LEU A 350 33.18 -0.19 -1.02
C LEU A 350 34.27 -0.54 -2.04
N ASP A 351 34.99 -1.62 -1.79
CA ASP A 351 35.63 -2.39 -2.86
C ASP A 351 34.67 -3.50 -3.38
N ARG A 352 35.08 -4.25 -4.41
CA ARG A 352 34.23 -5.31 -4.99
C ARG A 352 33.89 -6.43 -3.99
N GLU A 353 34.77 -6.74 -3.05
CA GLU A 353 34.52 -7.74 -2.00
C GLU A 353 33.57 -7.16 -0.93
N SER A 354 33.63 -5.85 -0.69
CA SER A 354 32.72 -5.11 0.19
C SER A 354 31.27 -5.07 -0.32
N MET A 355 31.00 -5.19 -1.62
CA MET A 355 29.63 -5.15 -2.16
C MET A 355 28.76 -6.34 -1.70
N ALA A 356 29.30 -7.56 -1.75
CA ALA A 356 28.57 -8.75 -1.27
C ALA A 356 28.32 -8.66 0.25
N ARG A 357 29.34 -8.21 1.00
CA ARG A 357 29.24 -7.98 2.45
C ARG A 357 28.26 -6.85 2.80
N PHE A 358 28.13 -5.85 1.94
CA PHE A 358 27.20 -4.75 2.08
C PHE A 358 25.74 -5.22 1.93
N GLY A 359 25.44 -6.05 0.92
CA GLY A 359 24.11 -6.66 0.78
C GLY A 359 23.71 -7.48 2.01
N GLU A 360 24.64 -8.28 2.55
CA GLU A 360 24.42 -9.01 3.80
C GLU A 360 24.21 -8.08 5.01
N LEU A 361 24.93 -6.97 5.08
CA LEU A 361 24.81 -5.99 6.15
C LEU A 361 23.45 -5.26 6.10
N VAL A 362 23.03 -4.80 4.92
CA VAL A 362 21.72 -4.16 4.73
C VAL A 362 20.62 -5.10 5.17
N LEU A 363 20.71 -6.38 4.78
CA LEU A 363 19.77 -7.39 5.23
C LEU A 363 19.80 -7.59 6.75
N GLU A 364 20.98 -7.66 7.36
CA GLU A 364 21.12 -7.81 8.81
C GLU A 364 20.56 -6.59 9.56
N LEU A 365 20.76 -5.38 9.03
CA LEU A 365 20.20 -4.14 9.56
C LEU A 365 18.68 -4.12 9.45
N ASP A 366 18.11 -4.47 8.29
CA ASP A 366 16.66 -4.57 8.10
C ASP A 366 16.05 -5.57 9.09
N VAL A 367 16.64 -6.76 9.22
CA VAL A 367 16.19 -7.79 10.17
C VAL A 367 16.31 -7.30 11.61
N ALA A 368 17.44 -6.70 12.00
CA ALA A 368 17.64 -6.25 13.36
C ALA A 368 16.66 -5.12 13.72
N LEU A 369 16.46 -4.16 12.82
CA LEU A 369 15.52 -3.07 13.02
C LEU A 369 14.08 -3.58 13.09
N ARG A 370 13.66 -4.50 12.23
CA ARG A 370 12.28 -5.06 12.28
C ARG A 370 12.04 -5.99 13.48
N CYS A 371 13.03 -6.76 13.90
CA CYS A 371 12.84 -7.76 14.97
C CYS A 371 13.09 -7.22 16.38
N ARG A 372 13.96 -6.22 16.55
CA ARG A 372 14.41 -5.76 17.87
C ARG A 372 13.97 -4.33 18.19
N TRP A 373 13.70 -3.53 17.18
CA TRP A 373 13.26 -2.16 17.36
C TRP A 373 11.76 -2.06 17.08
N GLN A 374 11.03 -1.37 17.96
CA GLN A 374 9.59 -1.15 17.85
C GLN A 374 9.24 0.05 16.94
N GLY A 375 10.21 0.58 16.20
CA GLY A 375 10.01 1.60 15.18
C GLY A 375 10.20 1.03 13.78
N ASP A 376 9.92 1.85 12.78
CA ASP A 376 10.04 1.43 11.38
C ASP A 376 11.33 1.94 10.75
N ALA A 377 12.09 1.00 10.19
CA ALA A 377 13.23 1.31 9.35
C ALA A 377 12.69 1.64 7.97
N MET A 378 12.68 2.93 7.67
CA MET A 378 12.28 3.41 6.38
C MET A 378 13.47 3.33 5.42
N GLY A 379 13.63 2.16 4.82
CA GLY A 379 14.26 1.90 3.52
C GLY A 379 15.77 2.10 3.40
N PHE A 380 16.22 1.61 2.24
CA PHE A 380 17.57 1.33 1.72
C PHE A 380 18.48 2.41 1.13
N ALA A 381 18.13 3.70 0.98
CA ALA A 381 18.62 4.45 -0.20
C ALA A 381 20.13 4.33 -0.48
N TYR A 382 20.46 3.58 -1.54
CA TYR A 382 21.81 3.31 -2.00
C TYR A 382 22.18 4.23 -3.16
N SER A 383 23.35 4.87 -3.09
CA SER A 383 23.96 5.52 -4.25
C SER A 383 25.18 4.74 -4.73
N HIS A 384 25.14 4.27 -5.98
CA HIS A 384 26.28 3.58 -6.60
C HIS A 384 27.38 4.61 -6.93
N PRO A 385 28.65 4.34 -6.63
CA PRO A 385 29.77 5.21 -7.03
C PRO A 385 30.01 5.30 -8.54
N ALA A 386 29.20 4.66 -9.39
CA ALA A 386 29.47 4.59 -10.83
C ALA A 386 29.34 5.96 -11.51
N MET A 387 28.62 6.89 -10.88
CA MET A 387 28.55 8.28 -11.30
C MET A 387 29.74 9.13 -10.82
N ALA A 388 30.54 8.64 -9.87
CA ALA A 388 31.62 9.38 -9.21
C ALA A 388 33.01 9.06 -9.80
N SER A 389 33.17 9.24 -11.12
CA SER A 389 34.45 9.30 -11.85
C SER A 389 35.36 8.05 -11.85
N ALA A 390 36.06 7.82 -12.96
CA ALA A 390 36.94 6.69 -13.24
C ALA A 390 38.24 6.60 -12.39
N ALA A 391 38.29 7.23 -11.21
CA ALA A 391 39.52 7.48 -10.45
C ALA A 391 39.51 6.90 -9.03
N GLY A 392 39.26 5.59 -8.88
CA GLY A 392 39.64 4.82 -7.69
C GLY A 392 38.77 5.00 -6.43
N ALA A 393 38.49 3.89 -5.75
CA ALA A 393 37.75 3.77 -4.48
C ALA A 393 36.42 4.54 -4.42
N GLY A 394 35.32 3.86 -4.76
CA GLY A 394 33.98 4.40 -4.60
C GLY A 394 33.54 4.35 -3.13
N LEU A 395 33.18 5.50 -2.57
CA LEU A 395 32.41 5.57 -1.33
C LEU A 395 30.98 5.17 -1.65
N GLY A 396 30.53 4.02 -1.15
CA GLY A 396 29.12 3.67 -1.14
C GLY A 396 28.42 4.39 0.01
N GLN A 397 27.20 4.84 -0.23
CA GLN A 397 26.37 5.41 0.82
C GLN A 397 25.07 4.62 0.91
N ALA A 398 24.62 4.36 2.12
CA ALA A 398 23.27 3.88 2.41
C ALA A 398 22.61 4.84 3.38
N SER A 399 21.44 5.39 3.05
CA SER A 399 20.64 6.14 4.01
C SER A 399 19.59 5.22 4.63
N ILE A 400 19.49 5.28 5.96
CA ILE A 400 18.48 4.59 6.76
C ILE A 400 17.66 5.67 7.45
N THR A 401 16.38 5.77 7.13
CA THR A 401 15.49 6.67 7.87
C THR A 401 14.92 5.94 9.07
N LEU A 402 15.21 6.46 10.27
CA LEU A 402 14.63 5.98 11.52
C LEU A 402 13.43 6.86 11.91
N VAL A 403 12.25 6.24 12.05
CA VAL A 403 11.03 6.90 12.53
C VAL A 403 10.67 6.40 13.92
N GLY A 404 10.38 7.31 14.86
CA GLY A 404 9.93 6.97 16.22
C GLY A 404 11.04 7.04 17.26
N ASP A 405 11.33 5.93 17.96
CA ASP A 405 12.42 5.89 18.96
C ASP A 405 13.77 5.81 18.26
N VAL A 406 14.21 6.96 17.74
CA VAL A 406 15.46 7.11 16.98
C VAL A 406 16.66 6.62 17.77
N GLU A 407 16.73 6.83 19.08
CA GLU A 407 17.89 6.44 19.87
C GLU A 407 18.00 4.91 20.02
N SER A 408 16.86 4.22 20.16
CA SER A 408 16.85 2.75 20.11
C SER A 408 17.19 2.21 18.72
N GLY A 409 16.70 2.85 17.65
CA GLY A 409 17.07 2.51 16.28
C GLY A 409 18.58 2.70 16.04
N ARG A 410 19.16 3.82 16.47
CA ARG A 410 20.61 4.09 16.41
C ARG A 410 21.43 3.06 17.16
N ARG A 411 20.97 2.65 18.35
CA ARG A 411 21.64 1.59 19.14
C ARG A 411 21.62 0.27 18.37
N THR A 412 20.49 -0.09 17.79
CA THR A 412 20.33 -1.31 16.99
C THR A 412 21.27 -1.30 15.78
N VAL A 413 21.34 -0.19 15.04
CA VAL A 413 22.30 0.00 13.94
C VAL A 413 23.73 -0.16 14.46
N GLY A 414 24.09 0.52 15.54
CA GLY A 414 25.43 0.44 16.15
C GLY A 414 25.83 -0.98 16.56
N GLU A 415 24.92 -1.76 17.13
CA GLU A 415 25.15 -3.16 17.50
C GLU A 415 25.39 -4.05 16.29
N VAL A 416 24.61 -3.88 15.21
CA VAL A 416 24.82 -4.62 13.96
C VAL A 416 26.16 -4.26 13.33
N LEU A 417 26.49 -2.97 13.26
CA LEU A 417 27.77 -2.48 12.74
C LEU A 417 28.96 -3.01 13.56
N ALA A 418 28.85 -3.00 14.90
CA ALA A 418 29.91 -3.51 15.78
C ALA A 418 30.20 -5.00 15.57
N ARG A 419 29.20 -5.82 15.25
CA ARG A 419 29.38 -7.26 14.97
C ARG A 419 30.13 -7.52 13.66
N ARG A 420 30.03 -6.63 12.68
CA ARG A 420 30.66 -6.80 11.35
C ARG A 420 32.12 -6.32 11.29
N GLY A 421 32.61 -5.61 12.32
CA GLY A 421 34.01 -5.23 12.45
C GLY A 421 34.34 -3.82 11.91
N ALA A 422 35.62 -3.42 12.05
CA ALA A 422 36.09 -2.08 11.74
C ALA A 422 36.07 -1.79 10.22
N GLY A 423 35.49 -0.65 9.82
CA GLY A 423 35.46 -0.20 8.42
C GLY A 423 34.22 0.64 8.03
N ILE A 424 33.19 0.68 8.89
CA ILE A 424 31.94 1.39 8.61
C ILE A 424 31.89 2.68 9.44
N ARG A 425 31.68 3.83 8.79
CA ARG A 425 31.49 5.10 9.48
C ARG A 425 30.02 5.49 9.47
N LEU A 426 29.47 5.68 10.66
CA LEU A 426 28.13 6.22 10.83
C LEU A 426 28.24 7.74 10.88
N THR A 427 27.69 8.42 9.87
CA THR A 427 27.56 9.88 9.87
C THR A 427 26.11 10.27 10.11
N ALA A 428 25.85 11.10 11.12
CA ALA A 428 24.51 11.64 11.30
C ALA A 428 24.27 12.73 10.23
N GLY A 429 23.41 12.45 9.26
CA GLY A 429 22.93 13.44 8.30
C GLY A 429 22.05 14.46 9.03
N GLY A 430 22.48 15.71 9.04
CA GLY A 430 21.76 16.81 9.69
C GLY A 430 20.59 17.31 8.85
N GLY A 431 19.49 16.58 8.81
CA GLY A 431 18.22 17.04 8.25
C GLY A 431 17.06 16.49 9.08
N ALA A 432 16.22 17.37 9.63
CA ALA A 432 14.92 16.93 10.14
C ALA A 432 13.97 16.89 8.95
N PHE A 433 13.37 15.72 8.68
CA PHE A 433 12.15 15.67 7.87
C PHE A 433 11.01 16.13 8.79
N ALA A 434 10.32 17.20 8.39
CA ALA A 434 9.18 17.77 9.10
C ALA A 434 7.90 17.00 8.74
#